data_AF-A0A7S1J5B8-F1
#
_entry.id   AF-A0A7S1J5B8-F1
#
_cell.length_a   1.000
_cell.length_b   1.000
_cell.length_c   1.000
_cell.angle_alpha   90.00
_cell.angle_beta   90.00
_cell.angle_gamma   90.00
#
_symmetry.space_group_name_H-M   'P 1'
#
loop_
_entity.id
_entity.type
_entity.pdbx_description
1 polymer ?
#
loop_
_entity_poly.entity_id
_entity_poly.type
_entity_poly.pdbx_seq_one_letter_code
_entity_poly.pdbx_strand_id
1 'polypeptide(L)'
;GIPFASVILKSACEVGCKHWATITVSYIGSCLGIAYLAIWTLTAVFFWGAVSNLFIVLIFCLYWSWQVVQNVVHVTIAGVGATWYFLPQDGPKWPTTWALYRSLTTSFGSIC
;
A
#
# COMPACT_ATOMS: atom_id res chain seq x y z
N GLY A 1 27.54 -4.64 -20.72
CA GLY A 1 26.27 -3.89 -20.70
C GLY A 1 25.58 -4.00 -19.35
N ILE A 2 26.10 -3.34 -18.31
CA ILE A 2 25.52 -3.32 -16.95
C ILE A 2 25.47 -1.92 -16.28
N PRO A 3 25.70 -0.76 -16.96
CA PRO A 3 25.75 0.51 -16.24
C PRO A 3 24.38 0.88 -15.65
N PHE A 4 23.28 0.64 -16.39
CA PHE A 4 21.91 0.97 -15.96
C PHE A 4 21.45 0.19 -14.72
N ALA A 5 21.62 -1.14 -14.73
CA ALA A 5 21.21 -1.98 -13.59
C ALA A 5 22.01 -1.64 -12.31
N SER A 6 23.31 -1.33 -12.43
CA SER A 6 24.13 -0.94 -11.27
C SER A 6 23.73 0.41 -10.68
N VAL A 7 23.28 1.36 -11.52
CA VAL A 7 22.77 2.66 -11.07
C VAL A 7 21.43 2.50 -10.36
N ILE A 8 20.53 1.66 -10.89
CA ILE A 8 19.24 1.36 -10.24
C ILE A 8 19.47 0.67 -8.89
N LEU A 9 20.37 -0.31 -8.82
CA LEU A 9 20.66 -1.02 -7.56
C LEU A 9 21.26 -0.08 -6.51
N LYS A 10 22.17 0.82 -6.89
CA LYS A 10 22.72 1.83 -5.98
C LYS A 10 21.65 2.78 -5.47
N SER A 11 20.79 3.28 -6.37
CA SER A 11 19.68 4.16 -6.00
C SER A 11 18.67 3.44 -5.10
N ALA A 12 18.31 2.20 -5.39
CA ALA A 12 17.42 1.40 -4.56
C ALA A 12 18.00 1.11 -3.16
N CYS A 13 19.31 0.82 -3.08
CA CYS A 13 20.00 0.59 -1.81
C CYS A 13 20.06 1.87 -0.97
N GLU A 14 20.35 3.02 -1.60
CA GLU A 14 20.40 4.32 -0.93
C GLU A 14 19.01 4.75 -0.41
N VAL A 15 17.95 4.50 -1.18
CA VAL A 15 16.56 4.75 -0.78
C VAL A 15 16.11 3.81 0.34
N GLY A 16 16.43 2.53 0.22
CA GLY A 16 16.09 1.51 1.21
C GLY A 16 16.74 1.76 2.57
N CYS A 17 17.99 2.23 2.58
CA CYS A 17 18.72 2.55 3.81
C CYS A 17 18.35 3.93 4.39
N LYS A 18 17.93 4.90 3.58
CA LYS A 18 17.68 6.29 4.01
C LYS A 18 16.22 6.59 4.38
N HIS A 19 15.25 5.80 3.91
CA HIS A 19 13.82 6.05 4.18
C HIS A 19 13.12 4.91 4.94
N TRP A 20 13.27 4.96 6.26
CA TRP A 20 12.40 4.28 7.24
C TRP A 20 10.90 4.61 7.06
N ALA A 21 10.57 5.70 6.37
CA ALA A 21 9.19 6.11 6.07
C ALA A 21 8.40 5.01 5.30
N THR A 22 9.07 4.26 4.43
CA THR A 22 8.45 3.14 3.70
C THR A 22 8.06 1.99 4.63
N ILE A 23 8.89 1.73 5.65
CA ILE A 23 8.61 0.73 6.69
C ILE A 23 7.45 1.19 7.57
N THR A 24 7.40 2.49 7.92
CA THR A 24 6.28 3.02 8.72
C THR A 24 4.95 2.95 7.99
N VAL A 25 4.90 3.20 6.68
CA VAL A 25 3.66 3.08 5.90
C VAL A 25 3.19 1.63 5.78
N SER A 26 4.11 0.67 5.59
CA SER A 26 3.76 -0.76 5.58
C SER A 26 3.26 -1.25 6.96
N TYR A 27 3.88 -0.79 8.05
CA TYR A 27 3.39 -1.12 9.40
C TYR A 27 2.02 -0.53 9.68
N ILE A 28 1.78 0.73 9.32
CA ILE A 28 0.46 1.38 9.47
C ILE A 28 -0.60 0.67 8.63
N GLY A 29 -0.28 0.33 7.37
CA GLY A 29 -1.17 -0.43 6.49
C GLY A 29 -1.53 -1.81 7.06
N SER A 30 -0.56 -2.48 7.68
CA SER A 30 -0.78 -3.78 8.33
C SER A 30 -1.66 -3.65 9.58
N CYS A 31 -1.45 -2.63 10.41
CA CYS A 31 -2.29 -2.34 11.57
C CYS A 31 -3.75 -2.03 11.17
N LEU A 32 -3.95 -1.24 10.11
CA LEU A 32 -5.28 -0.95 9.57
C LEU A 32 -5.95 -2.21 9.00
N GLY A 33 -5.20 -3.08 8.33
CA GLY A 33 -5.69 -4.37 7.86
C GLY A 33 -6.17 -5.27 9.01
N ILE A 34 -5.42 -5.33 10.11
CA ILE A 34 -5.80 -6.08 11.31
C ILE A 34 -7.06 -5.49 11.96
N ALA A 35 -7.14 -4.16 12.08
CA ALA A 35 -8.32 -3.49 12.63
C ALA A 35 -9.57 -3.75 11.76
N TYR A 36 -9.43 -3.71 10.42
CA TYR A 36 -10.49 -4.02 9.49
C TYR A 36 -10.98 -5.48 9.61
N LEU A 37 -10.07 -6.44 9.74
CA LEU A 37 -10.40 -7.85 9.98
C LEU A 37 -11.16 -8.03 11.31
N ALA A 38 -10.74 -7.33 12.36
CA ALA A 38 -11.42 -7.36 13.66
C ALA A 38 -12.86 -6.80 13.55
N ILE A 39 -13.04 -5.66 12.88
CA ILE A 39 -14.38 -5.08 12.66
C ILE A 39 -15.25 -6.00 11.81
N TRP A 40 -14.69 -6.60 10.76
CA TRP A 40 -15.43 -7.53 9.88
C TRP A 40 -15.89 -8.78 10.65
N THR A 41 -15.03 -9.36 11.48
CA THR A 41 -15.38 -10.55 12.29
C THR A 41 -16.42 -10.21 13.38
N LEU A 42 -16.28 -9.07 14.06
CA LEU A 42 -17.26 -8.62 15.06
C LEU A 42 -18.64 -8.39 14.45
N THR A 43 -18.71 -7.71 13.29
CA THR A 43 -19.98 -7.44 12.60
C THR A 43 -20.63 -8.72 12.06
N ALA A 44 -19.83 -9.64 11.51
CA ALA A 44 -20.31 -10.94 11.05
C ALA A 44 -20.91 -11.78 12.20
N VAL A 45 -20.28 -11.78 13.37
CA VAL A 45 -20.76 -12.52 14.55
C VAL A 45 -22.00 -11.86 15.15
N PHE A 46 -22.00 -10.55 15.33
CA PHE A 46 -23.12 -9.84 15.96
C PHE A 46 -24.40 -9.87 15.12
N PHE A 47 -24.28 -9.82 13.79
CA PHE A 47 -25.42 -9.78 12.86
C PHE A 47 -25.63 -11.08 12.08
N TRP A 48 -25.10 -12.21 12.57
CA TRP A 48 -25.06 -13.50 11.85
C TRP A 48 -26.38 -13.90 11.16
N GLY A 49 -27.52 -13.79 11.86
CA GLY A 49 -28.82 -14.15 11.30
C GLY A 49 -29.28 -13.28 10.12
N ALA A 50 -28.81 -12.03 10.04
CA ALA A 50 -29.15 -11.10 8.96
C ALA A 50 -28.16 -11.20 7.78
N VAL A 51 -26.89 -11.51 8.05
CA VAL A 51 -25.83 -11.52 7.04
C VAL A 51 -25.57 -12.90 6.42
N SER A 52 -26.12 -13.98 7.00
CA SER A 52 -25.87 -15.37 6.58
C SER A 52 -26.13 -15.62 5.08
N ASN A 53 -27.24 -15.10 4.55
CA ASN A 53 -27.60 -15.23 3.13
C ASN A 53 -26.65 -14.48 2.18
N LEU A 54 -25.90 -13.50 2.71
CA LEU A 54 -24.94 -12.68 1.95
C LEU A 54 -23.48 -13.03 2.30
N PHE A 55 -23.24 -14.07 3.07
CA PHE A 55 -21.93 -14.38 3.65
C PHE A 55 -20.84 -14.57 2.58
N ILE A 56 -21.18 -15.20 1.44
CA ILE A 56 -20.26 -15.36 0.30
C ILE A 56 -19.85 -14.00 -0.28
N VAL A 57 -20.81 -13.08 -0.45
CA VAL A 57 -20.54 -11.72 -0.94
C VAL A 57 -19.69 -10.96 0.07
N LEU A 58 -19.93 -11.12 1.36
CA LEU A 58 -19.15 -10.48 2.42
C LEU A 58 -17.71 -10.98 2.49
N ILE A 59 -17.47 -12.28 2.28
CA ILE A 59 -16.13 -12.85 2.15
C ILE A 59 -15.44 -12.30 0.91
N PHE A 60 -16.15 -12.20 -0.22
CA PHE A 60 -15.60 -11.60 -1.42
C PHE A 60 -15.20 -10.14 -1.19
N CYS A 61 -16.03 -9.33 -0.52
CA CYS A 61 -15.69 -7.97 -0.13
C CYS A 61 -14.48 -7.88 0.81
N LEU A 62 -14.34 -8.84 1.74
CA LEU A 62 -13.18 -8.94 2.62
C LEU A 62 -11.90 -9.22 1.83
N TYR A 63 -11.94 -10.23 0.96
CA TYR A 63 -10.83 -10.59 0.09
C TYR A 63 -10.44 -9.43 -0.83
N TRP A 64 -11.43 -8.76 -1.45
CA TRP A 64 -11.21 -7.62 -2.32
C TRP A 64 -10.53 -6.47 -1.57
N SER A 65 -11.03 -6.13 -0.38
CA SER A 65 -10.44 -5.08 0.45
C SER A 65 -8.99 -5.39 0.82
N TRP A 66 -8.68 -6.67 1.08
CA TRP A 66 -7.31 -7.11 1.32
C TRP A 66 -6.39 -6.92 0.11
N GLN A 67 -6.85 -7.30 -1.08
CA GLN A 67 -6.10 -7.10 -2.33
C GLN A 67 -5.83 -5.62 -2.60
N VAL A 68 -6.83 -4.76 -2.41
CA VAL A 68 -6.67 -3.31 -2.58
C VAL A 68 -5.61 -2.74 -1.63
N VAL A 69 -5.61 -3.14 -0.35
CA VAL A 69 -4.59 -2.67 0.61
C VAL A 69 -3.18 -3.09 0.18
N GLN A 70 -2.99 -4.33 -0.26
CA GLN A 70 -1.69 -4.81 -0.76
C GLN A 70 -1.24 -4.03 -2.00
N ASN A 71 -2.14 -3.80 -2.95
CA ASN A 71 -1.84 -3.07 -4.18
C ASN A 71 -1.53 -1.59 -3.90
N VAL A 72 -2.26 -0.94 -2.98
CA VAL A 72 -1.97 0.45 -2.56
C VAL A 72 -0.57 0.55 -1.96
N VAL A 73 -0.18 -0.38 -1.08
CA VAL A 73 1.16 -0.41 -0.49
C VAL A 73 2.21 -0.60 -1.58
N HIS A 74 2.00 -1.55 -2.50
CA HIS A 74 2.93 -1.83 -3.58
C HIS A 74 3.16 -0.62 -4.51
N VAL A 75 2.08 0.03 -4.96
CA VAL A 75 2.17 1.21 -5.84
C VAL A 75 2.74 2.41 -5.10
N THR A 76 2.49 2.54 -3.80
CA THR A 76 3.10 3.59 -2.97
C THR A 76 4.62 3.42 -2.88
N ILE A 77 5.11 2.19 -2.67
CA ILE A 77 6.55 1.89 -2.64
C ILE A 77 7.19 2.15 -4.01
N ALA A 78 6.54 1.70 -5.09
CA ALA A 78 6.99 1.95 -6.46
C ALA A 78 7.04 3.45 -6.78
N GLY A 79 6.04 4.23 -6.35
CA GLY A 79 6.00 5.69 -6.51
C GLY A 79 7.10 6.43 -5.76
N VAL A 80 7.45 5.98 -4.55
CA VAL A 80 8.60 6.50 -3.80
C VAL A 80 9.91 6.19 -4.53
N GLY A 81 10.08 4.96 -5.01
CA GLY A 81 11.26 4.57 -5.79
C GLY A 81 11.40 5.39 -7.08
N ALA A 82 10.30 5.62 -7.81
CA ALA A 82 10.29 6.45 -9.00
C ALA A 82 10.67 7.91 -8.69
N THR A 83 10.17 8.48 -7.58
CA THR A 83 10.50 9.85 -7.18
C THR A 83 12.01 10.02 -6.97
N TRP A 84 12.67 9.03 -6.37
CA TRP A 84 14.11 9.03 -6.18
C TRP A 84 14.92 8.83 -7.46
N TYR A 85 14.41 8.00 -8.37
CA TYR A 85 15.05 7.79 -9.67
C TYR A 85 15.02 9.05 -10.54
N PHE A 86 13.90 9.77 -10.58
CA PHE A 86 13.73 10.96 -11.42
C PHE A 86 14.16 12.27 -10.75
N LEU A 87 14.16 12.37 -9.41
CA LEU A 87 14.56 13.56 -8.66
C LEU A 87 15.56 13.22 -7.53
N PRO A 88 16.83 12.91 -7.86
CA PRO A 88 17.83 12.49 -6.87
C PRO A 88 18.36 13.61 -5.96
N GLN A 89 18.27 14.89 -6.35
CA GLN A 89 18.78 16.04 -5.56
C GLN A 89 17.70 17.03 -5.08
N ASP A 90 16.60 17.18 -5.82
CA ASP A 90 15.47 18.09 -5.50
C ASP A 90 14.19 17.34 -5.12
N GLY A 91 14.33 16.21 -4.41
CA GLY A 91 13.19 15.39 -4.01
C GLY A 91 12.23 16.13 -3.04
N PRO A 92 10.90 15.92 -3.15
CA PRO A 92 9.94 16.53 -2.23
C PRO A 92 10.19 16.06 -0.79
N LYS A 93 9.98 16.95 0.20
CA LYS A 93 10.25 16.71 1.64
C LYS A 93 9.56 15.46 2.21
N TRP A 94 8.42 15.04 1.65
CA TRP A 94 7.63 13.90 2.10
C TRP A 94 7.21 13.00 0.92
N PRO A 95 8.14 12.28 0.30
CA PRO A 95 7.87 11.53 -0.93
C PRO A 95 6.87 10.39 -0.71
N THR A 96 6.91 9.75 0.47
CA THR A 96 6.02 8.63 0.82
C THR A 96 4.57 9.07 0.99
N THR A 97 4.32 10.21 1.65
CA THR A 97 2.96 10.73 1.84
C THR A 97 2.34 11.19 0.53
N TRP A 98 3.14 11.80 -0.35
CA TRP A 98 2.68 12.23 -1.67
C TRP A 98 2.42 11.05 -2.61
N ALA A 99 3.28 10.03 -2.58
CA ALA A 99 3.05 8.79 -3.30
C ALA A 99 1.76 8.11 -2.82
N LEU A 100 1.57 8.00 -1.51
CA LEU A 100 0.36 7.41 -0.91
C LEU A 100 -0.90 8.20 -1.28
N TYR A 101 -0.84 9.53 -1.21
CA TYR A 101 -1.95 10.39 -1.63
C TYR A 101 -2.33 10.15 -3.10
N ARG A 102 -1.35 10.05 -4.00
CA ARG A 102 -1.58 9.74 -5.42
C ARG A 102 -2.13 8.33 -5.62
N SER A 103 -1.63 7.34 -4.87
CA SER A 103 -2.17 5.97 -4.87
C SER A 103 -3.65 5.97 -4.47
N LEU A 104 -4.04 6.77 -3.47
CA LEU A 104 -5.41 6.81 -2.96
C LEU A 104 -6.37 7.71 -3.74
N THR A 105 -5.88 8.64 -4.55
CA THR A 105 -6.73 9.62 -5.26
C THR A 105 -6.74 9.40 -6.76
N THR A 106 -5.58 9.46 -7.42
CA THR A 106 -5.49 9.45 -8.88
C THR A 106 -5.34 8.04 -9.45
N SER A 107 -4.64 7.15 -8.73
CA SER A 107 -4.34 5.79 -9.22
C SER A 107 -5.27 4.72 -8.62
N PHE A 108 -6.17 5.10 -7.71
CA PHE A 108 -7.01 4.15 -6.97
C PHE A 108 -7.84 3.26 -7.90
N GLY A 109 -8.41 3.83 -8.97
CA GLY A 109 -9.20 3.07 -9.95
C GLY A 109 -8.40 2.04 -10.76
N SER A 110 -7.07 2.18 -10.86
CA SER A 110 -6.19 1.20 -11.51
C SER A 110 -5.53 0.20 -10.54
N ILE A 111 -5.65 0.47 -9.25
CA ILE A 111 -5.12 -0.35 -8.14
C ILE A 111 -6.14 -1.41 -7.72
N CYS A 112 -7.43 -1.13 -7.98
CA CYS A 112 -8.57 -2.01 -7.80
C CYS A 112 -8.76 -2.92 -9.02
#